data_AF-A0A7Y5LQ85-F1
#
_entry.id   AF-A0A7Y5LQ85-F1
#
_cell.length_a   1.000
_cell.length_b   1.000
_cell.length_c   1.000
_cell.angle_alpha   90.00
_cell.angle_beta   90.00
_cell.angle_gamma   90.00
#
_symmetry.space_group_name_H-M   'P 1'
#
loop_
_entity.id
_entity.type
_entity.pdbx_description
1 polymer ?
#
loop_
_entity_poly.entity_id
_entity_poly.type
_entity_poly.pdbx_seq_one_letter_code
_entity_poly.pdbx_strand_id
1 'polypeptide(L)'
;CSLDTCNLATNECSYGPGPNGCANTGDCDDGLACTLEACVDYCCVQKDLCCDTDLDCDDGDGCTTDTCVDSSCAHSPLFTAACCKTTVTSWHFDDPFEDQWVFENSVAPGLGWQVWGESGMAPSSPALLYYGSTELMSYDFGVSAGTATSPAFTLFSNVNAQLKWAMLLEVESNINFDKLAMYVIYDDNKLLAWKKPSTITPGWSNITVNLSAFAGKTLRLQFVFETIDDKGNNGFGVAVDNMEIVSTCAPLTCGKAIDCVDLITETFETCMGGKCIYTAP
;
A
#
# COMPACT_ATOMS: atom_id res chain seq x y z
N CYS A 1 -26.59 0.20 7.93
CA CYS A 1 -25.94 1.52 8.00
C CYS A 1 -26.11 2.23 6.66
N SER A 2 -26.08 1.49 5.56
CA SER A 2 -26.52 1.91 4.25
C SER A 2 -28.04 2.06 4.15
N LEU A 3 -28.46 2.86 3.17
CA LEU A 3 -29.84 3.05 2.75
C LEU A 3 -29.96 2.79 1.25
N ASP A 4 -30.67 1.72 0.93
CA ASP A 4 -30.89 1.28 -0.44
C ASP A 4 -32.24 1.81 -0.89
N THR A 5 -32.26 2.57 -1.99
CA THR A 5 -33.49 3.14 -2.52
C THR A 5 -33.70 2.65 -3.95
N CYS A 6 -34.88 2.11 -4.25
CA CYS A 6 -35.24 1.74 -5.61
C CYS A 6 -36.26 2.74 -6.16
N ASN A 7 -35.89 3.45 -7.21
CA ASN A 7 -36.79 4.30 -7.97
C ASN A 7 -37.52 3.46 -9.02
N LEU A 8 -38.74 3.03 -8.69
CA LEU A 8 -39.58 2.23 -9.59
C LEU A 8 -40.06 2.98 -10.84
N ALA A 9 -39.92 4.32 -10.90
CA ALA A 9 -40.28 5.09 -12.09
C ALA A 9 -39.14 5.10 -13.13
N THR A 10 -37.88 5.06 -12.68
CA THR A 10 -36.70 5.01 -13.56
C THR A 10 -36.10 3.60 -13.68
N ASN A 11 -36.56 2.65 -12.85
CA ASN A 11 -35.95 1.33 -12.66
C ASN A 11 -34.47 1.41 -12.22
N GLU A 12 -34.12 2.46 -11.47
CA GLU A 12 -32.77 2.66 -10.95
C GLU A 12 -32.73 2.34 -9.45
N CYS A 13 -31.65 1.72 -9.00
CA CYS A 13 -31.34 1.55 -7.59
C CYS A 13 -30.23 2.52 -7.21
N SER A 14 -30.37 3.19 -6.07
CA SER A 14 -29.30 3.92 -5.42
C SER A 14 -28.91 3.22 -4.12
N TYR A 15 -27.62 3.17 -3.86
CA TYR A 15 -27.01 2.67 -2.63
C TYR A 15 -26.23 3.84 -2.02
N GLY A 16 -26.38 4.10 -0.73
CA GLY A 16 -25.75 5.26 -0.09
C GLY A 16 -25.70 5.14 1.43
N PRO A 17 -25.04 6.08 2.12
CA PRO A 17 -25.07 6.15 3.57
C PRO A 17 -26.48 6.42 4.07
N GLY A 18 -26.95 5.62 5.02
CA GLY A 18 -28.17 5.88 5.76
C GLY A 18 -27.98 6.94 6.85
N PRO A 19 -29.02 7.24 7.65
CA PRO A 19 -28.97 8.31 8.66
C PRO A 19 -27.86 8.19 9.72
N ASN A 20 -27.34 6.98 9.93
CA ASN A 20 -26.22 6.68 10.82
C ASN A 20 -25.11 5.92 10.08
N GLY A 21 -24.99 6.12 8.76
CA GLY A 21 -23.91 5.59 7.94
C GLY A 21 -22.76 6.58 7.83
N CYS A 22 -21.66 6.12 7.24
CA CYS A 22 -20.49 6.93 6.91
C CYS A 22 -20.34 7.02 5.40
N ALA A 23 -19.77 8.11 4.89
CA ALA A 23 -19.31 8.24 3.50
C ALA A 23 -17.80 8.06 3.40
N ASN A 24 -17.06 8.33 4.47
CA ASN A 24 -15.62 8.16 4.59
C ASN A 24 -15.23 7.78 6.02
N THR A 25 -14.01 7.29 6.24
CA THR A 25 -13.50 6.88 7.56
C THR A 25 -13.59 7.99 8.60
N GLY A 26 -13.41 9.27 8.22
CA GLY A 26 -13.51 10.39 9.15
C GLY A 26 -14.91 10.62 9.72
N ASP A 27 -15.97 10.11 9.08
CA ASP A 27 -17.33 10.16 9.63
C ASP A 27 -17.53 9.19 10.81
N CYS A 28 -16.59 8.26 11.00
CA CYS A 28 -16.64 7.24 12.05
C CYS A 28 -15.86 7.60 13.31
N ASP A 29 -15.08 8.69 13.28
CA ASP A 29 -14.28 9.16 14.41
C ASP A 29 -15.13 9.35 15.67
N ASP A 30 -14.88 8.52 16.69
CA ASP A 30 -15.57 8.55 17.98
C ASP A 30 -14.88 9.46 19.01
N GLY A 31 -13.76 10.09 18.62
CA GLY A 31 -12.95 10.98 19.44
C GLY A 31 -12.01 10.28 20.42
N LEU A 32 -11.90 8.94 20.38
CA LEU A 32 -10.96 8.18 21.18
C LEU A 32 -9.65 7.98 20.40
N ALA A 33 -8.54 8.47 20.95
CA ALA A 33 -7.24 8.39 20.29
C ALA A 33 -6.66 6.95 20.18
N CYS A 34 -7.24 6.02 20.93
CA CYS A 34 -6.80 4.62 21.00
C CYS A 34 -7.74 3.65 20.29
N THR A 35 -8.67 4.15 19.49
CA THR A 35 -9.46 3.35 18.56
C THR A 35 -9.00 3.63 17.13
N LEU A 36 -9.19 2.63 16.26
CA LEU A 36 -9.14 2.83 14.83
C LEU A 36 -10.54 2.66 14.26
N GLU A 37 -10.92 3.57 13.40
CA GLU A 37 -12.22 3.55 12.74
C GLU A 37 -12.01 3.28 11.25
N ALA A 38 -12.98 2.61 10.65
CA ALA A 38 -13.06 2.52 9.21
C ALA A 38 -14.51 2.60 8.75
N CYS A 39 -14.70 3.22 7.59
CA CYS A 39 -15.98 3.20 6.90
C CYS A 39 -15.99 2.08 5.86
N VAL A 40 -16.70 1.00 6.14
CA VAL A 40 -16.83 -0.16 5.24
C VAL A 40 -18.29 -0.30 4.84
N ASP A 41 -18.60 -0.22 3.56
CA ASP A 41 -19.96 -0.29 3.02
C ASP A 41 -20.97 0.61 3.74
N TYR A 42 -20.52 1.85 4.00
CA TYR A 42 -21.24 2.87 4.74
C TYR A 42 -21.51 2.54 6.22
N CYS A 43 -20.87 1.51 6.77
CA CYS A 43 -20.88 1.15 8.19
C CYS A 43 -19.59 1.58 8.85
N CYS A 44 -19.72 2.26 10.00
CA CYS A 44 -18.59 2.43 10.89
C CYS A 44 -18.28 1.10 11.58
N VAL A 45 -17.04 0.67 11.40
CA VAL A 45 -16.41 -0.42 12.14
C VAL A 45 -15.27 0.19 12.96
N GLN A 46 -15.03 -0.37 14.15
CA GLN A 46 -14.01 0.13 15.07
C GLN A 46 -13.16 -1.02 15.61
N LYS A 47 -11.86 -0.77 15.78
CA LYS A 47 -10.89 -1.66 16.42
C LYS A 47 -10.36 -0.96 17.67
N ASP A 48 -10.64 -1.55 18.82
CA ASP A 48 -10.15 -1.05 20.11
C ASP A 48 -8.68 -1.43 20.28
N LEU A 49 -7.81 -0.43 20.42
CA LEU A 49 -6.38 -0.57 20.69
C LEU A 49 -6.00 0.04 22.05
N CYS A 50 -6.99 0.29 22.91
CA CYS A 50 -6.78 0.94 24.18
C CYS A 50 -6.10 0.01 25.20
N CYS A 51 -5.24 0.59 26.03
CA CYS A 51 -4.51 -0.13 27.07
C CYS A 51 -4.40 0.69 28.36
N ASP A 52 -4.27 -0.01 29.49
CA ASP A 52 -3.93 0.58 30.78
C ASP A 52 -2.47 0.31 31.16
N THR A 53 -1.93 -0.82 30.71
CA THR A 53 -0.58 -1.31 31.01
C THR A 53 0.06 -1.95 29.79
N ASP A 54 1.39 -2.06 29.78
CA ASP A 54 2.14 -2.75 28.72
C ASP A 54 1.67 -4.21 28.51
N LEU A 55 1.16 -4.87 29.56
CA LEU A 55 0.66 -6.24 29.47
C LEU A 55 -0.63 -6.35 28.66
N ASP A 56 -1.43 -5.28 28.60
CA ASP A 56 -2.64 -5.24 27.78
C ASP A 56 -2.31 -5.19 26.29
N CYS A 57 -1.06 -4.85 25.95
CA CYS A 57 -0.55 -4.77 24.58
C CYS A 57 0.23 -6.00 24.14
N ASP A 58 0.23 -7.10 24.90
CA ASP A 58 0.90 -8.33 24.46
C ASP A 58 0.21 -8.86 23.18
N ASP A 59 0.87 -8.73 22.03
CA ASP A 59 0.40 -9.24 20.74
C ASP A 59 0.76 -10.73 20.54
N GLY A 60 1.42 -11.34 21.52
CA GLY A 60 1.93 -12.71 21.47
C GLY A 60 3.15 -12.90 20.58
N ASP A 61 3.70 -11.83 19.99
CA ASP A 61 4.91 -11.88 19.18
C ASP A 61 6.14 -11.63 20.07
N GLY A 62 6.89 -12.69 20.36
CA GLY A 62 8.17 -12.56 21.10
C GLY A 62 9.25 -11.72 20.38
N CYS A 63 8.93 -11.17 19.20
CA CYS A 63 9.75 -10.29 18.40
C CYS A 63 9.27 -8.84 18.34
N THR A 64 8.36 -8.45 19.21
CA THR A 64 7.98 -7.08 19.49
C THR A 64 8.34 -6.71 20.93
N THR A 65 8.41 -5.41 21.20
CA THR A 65 8.34 -4.87 22.55
C THR A 65 7.04 -4.10 22.63
N ASP A 66 6.14 -4.61 23.46
CA ASP A 66 4.81 -4.07 23.62
C ASP A 66 4.80 -3.04 24.74
N THR A 67 4.30 -1.85 24.41
CA THR A 67 4.24 -0.73 25.34
C THR A 67 2.90 -0.04 25.22
N CYS A 68 2.32 0.30 26.37
CA CYS A 68 1.14 1.13 26.45
C CYS A 68 1.57 2.59 26.57
N VAL A 69 1.38 3.37 25.50
CA VAL A 69 1.78 4.77 25.43
C VAL A 69 0.54 5.63 25.22
N ASP A 70 0.27 6.55 26.15
CA ASP A 70 -0.89 7.44 26.12
C ASP A 70 -2.22 6.70 25.88
N SER A 71 -2.38 5.55 26.54
CA SER A 71 -3.53 4.63 26.41
C SER A 71 -3.70 3.96 25.05
N SER A 72 -2.69 3.99 24.17
CA SER A 72 -2.66 3.26 22.90
C SER A 72 -1.55 2.21 22.88
N CYS A 73 -1.85 1.02 22.37
CA CYS A 73 -0.83 -0.01 22.20
C CYS A 73 0.17 0.33 21.09
N ALA A 74 1.45 0.14 21.41
CA ALA A 74 2.55 0.26 20.48
C ALA A 74 3.42 -1.00 20.53
N HIS A 75 3.55 -1.66 19.38
CA HIS A 75 4.36 -2.87 19.19
C HIS A 75 5.62 -2.53 18.41
N SER A 76 6.75 -2.40 19.11
CA SER A 76 8.03 -2.02 18.48
C SER A 76 8.84 -3.25 18.06
N PRO A 77 9.18 -3.45 16.78
CA PRO A 77 9.91 -4.64 16.35
C PRO A 77 11.30 -4.77 16.98
N LEU A 78 11.67 -6.00 17.36
CA LEU A 78 13.00 -6.37 17.86
C LEU A 78 13.92 -6.81 16.70
N PHE A 79 14.98 -6.06 16.46
CA PHE A 79 15.95 -6.35 15.38
C PHE A 79 17.07 -7.32 15.80
N THR A 80 16.70 -8.46 16.39
CA THR A 80 17.66 -9.53 16.71
C THR A 80 17.67 -10.61 15.62
N ALA A 81 18.77 -11.35 15.47
CA ALA A 81 18.84 -12.42 14.47
C ALA A 81 17.76 -13.51 14.65
N ALA A 82 17.31 -13.75 15.89
CA ALA A 82 16.22 -14.68 16.18
C ALA A 82 14.85 -14.18 15.69
N CYS A 83 14.71 -12.86 15.53
CA CYS A 83 13.48 -12.18 15.16
C CYS A 83 13.39 -11.77 13.69
N CYS A 84 14.42 -12.10 12.91
CA CYS A 84 14.32 -11.89 11.48
C CYS A 84 13.33 -12.90 10.87
N LYS A 85 12.20 -12.39 10.39
CA LYS A 85 11.15 -13.14 9.70
C LYS A 85 11.33 -13.01 8.18
N THR A 86 10.95 -14.05 7.45
CA THR A 86 11.06 -14.06 5.98
C THR A 86 10.00 -13.21 5.31
N THR A 87 8.88 -12.97 5.98
CA THR A 87 7.89 -11.96 5.61
C THR A 87 8.05 -10.81 6.57
N VAL A 88 8.40 -9.63 6.04
CA VAL A 88 8.60 -8.41 6.83
C VAL A 88 7.25 -7.74 7.07
N THR A 89 6.45 -7.59 6.03
CA THR A 89 5.10 -7.04 6.06
C THR A 89 4.36 -7.42 4.78
N SER A 90 3.04 -7.43 4.83
CA SER A 90 2.16 -7.69 3.69
C SER A 90 0.96 -6.77 3.73
N TRP A 91 0.46 -6.38 2.56
CA TRP A 91 -0.79 -5.64 2.40
C TRP A 91 -1.64 -6.33 1.34
N HIS A 92 -2.79 -6.85 1.78
CA HIS A 92 -3.79 -7.49 0.93
C HIS A 92 -5.04 -6.62 0.77
N PHE A 93 -5.14 -5.51 1.50
CA PHE A 93 -6.26 -4.55 1.45
C PHE A 93 -7.60 -5.11 1.96
N ASP A 94 -7.59 -6.36 2.43
CA ASP A 94 -8.74 -7.12 2.92
C ASP A 94 -9.14 -6.77 4.36
N ASP A 95 -8.24 -6.16 5.14
CA ASP A 95 -8.51 -5.68 6.49
C ASP A 95 -8.44 -4.15 6.53
N PRO A 96 -9.57 -3.46 6.78
CA PRO A 96 -9.62 -2.01 6.79
C PRO A 96 -8.78 -1.36 7.90
N PHE A 97 -8.30 -2.11 8.89
CA PHE A 97 -7.52 -1.61 10.03
C PHE A 97 -6.02 -1.90 9.96
N GLU A 98 -5.60 -2.96 9.26
CA GLU A 98 -4.18 -3.36 9.24
C GLU A 98 -3.37 -2.61 8.18
N ASP A 99 -4.01 -2.20 7.09
CA ASP A 99 -3.26 -1.67 5.96
C ASP A 99 -2.93 -0.17 6.11
N GLN A 100 -3.78 0.64 6.76
CA GLN A 100 -3.55 2.06 7.12
C GLN A 100 -2.83 2.93 6.05
N TRP A 101 -3.11 2.69 4.77
CA TRP A 101 -2.55 3.50 3.68
C TRP A 101 -3.15 4.91 3.70
N VAL A 102 -2.31 5.90 3.40
CA VAL A 102 -2.72 7.31 3.32
C VAL A 102 -2.88 7.70 1.84
N PHE A 103 -4.04 8.25 1.51
CA PHE A 103 -4.38 8.68 0.15
C PHE A 103 -4.47 10.21 0.05
N GLU A 104 -3.79 10.77 -0.95
CA GLU A 104 -3.90 12.18 -1.32
C GLU A 104 -4.29 12.29 -2.78
N ASN A 105 -5.56 12.64 -3.06
CA ASN A 105 -6.09 12.75 -4.41
C ASN A 105 -6.39 14.21 -4.77
N SER A 106 -6.18 14.60 -6.02
CA SER A 106 -6.50 15.94 -6.55
C SER A 106 -7.98 16.11 -6.90
N VAL A 107 -8.82 15.13 -6.56
CA VAL A 107 -10.20 14.96 -7.00
C VAL A 107 -11.12 14.70 -5.80
N ALA A 108 -12.42 14.69 -6.04
CA ALA A 108 -13.41 14.45 -4.99
C ALA A 108 -13.30 13.03 -4.39
N PRO A 109 -13.79 12.81 -3.15
CA PRO A 109 -13.86 11.47 -2.54
C PRO A 109 -14.54 10.44 -3.45
N GLY A 110 -14.07 9.19 -3.39
CA GLY A 110 -14.52 8.09 -4.27
C GLY A 110 -13.84 8.06 -5.65
N LEU A 111 -12.99 9.05 -5.95
CA LEU A 111 -12.15 9.10 -7.15
C LEU A 111 -10.66 9.08 -6.77
N GLY A 112 -9.84 8.44 -7.61
CA GLY A 112 -8.39 8.32 -7.39
C GLY A 112 -8.03 7.13 -6.52
N TRP A 113 -6.94 7.23 -5.73
CA TRP A 113 -6.50 6.15 -4.85
C TRP A 113 -7.49 5.90 -3.71
N GLN A 114 -7.90 4.65 -3.55
CA GLN A 114 -8.80 4.17 -2.50
C GLN A 114 -8.63 2.66 -2.32
N VAL A 115 -9.03 2.14 -1.16
CA VAL A 115 -9.26 0.69 -1.03
C VAL A 115 -10.66 0.40 -1.57
N TRP A 116 -10.75 -0.51 -2.54
CA TRP A 116 -12.03 -0.96 -3.08
C TRP A 116 -12.36 -2.36 -2.55
N GLY A 117 -13.24 -2.39 -1.55
CA GLY A 117 -13.81 -3.62 -0.99
C GLY A 117 -14.83 -4.30 -1.91
N GLU A 118 -14.97 -5.61 -1.75
CA GLU A 118 -15.89 -6.48 -2.49
C GLU A 118 -15.86 -6.29 -4.02
N SER A 119 -14.69 -5.95 -4.56
CA SER A 119 -14.54 -5.65 -6.00
C SER A 119 -14.93 -6.81 -6.92
N GLY A 120 -14.91 -8.05 -6.40
CA GLY A 120 -15.05 -9.29 -7.18
C GLY A 120 -13.90 -9.52 -8.18
N MET A 121 -12.89 -8.65 -8.18
CA MET A 121 -11.76 -8.64 -9.11
C MET A 121 -10.42 -8.82 -8.40
N ALA A 122 -10.39 -8.69 -7.07
CA ALA A 122 -9.20 -8.80 -6.26
C ALA A 122 -8.62 -10.22 -6.29
N PRO A 123 -7.32 -10.37 -6.64
CA PRO A 123 -6.59 -11.63 -6.54
C PRO A 123 -6.68 -12.28 -5.15
N SER A 124 -6.60 -11.49 -4.08
CA SER A 124 -7.02 -11.86 -2.71
C SER A 124 -8.34 -11.15 -2.43
N SER A 125 -9.41 -11.92 -2.24
CA SER A 125 -10.72 -11.34 -1.89
C SER A 125 -10.78 -10.96 -0.41
N PRO A 126 -11.53 -9.91 -0.04
CA PRO A 126 -12.47 -9.16 -0.88
C PRO A 126 -11.95 -7.89 -1.59
N ALA A 127 -10.78 -7.37 -1.27
CA ALA A 127 -10.44 -5.97 -1.53
C ALA A 127 -9.10 -5.78 -2.27
N LEU A 128 -8.92 -4.60 -2.84
CA LEU A 128 -7.67 -4.20 -3.51
C LEU A 128 -7.42 -2.70 -3.36
N LEU A 129 -6.19 -2.26 -3.58
CA LEU A 129 -5.86 -0.84 -3.74
C LEU A 129 -6.14 -0.41 -5.19
N TYR A 130 -6.93 0.65 -5.37
CA TYR A 130 -7.43 1.07 -6.67
C TYR A 130 -7.19 2.56 -6.93
N TYR A 131 -6.70 2.91 -8.11
CA TYR A 131 -6.81 4.26 -8.67
C TYR A 131 -7.89 4.26 -9.76
N GLY A 132 -9.02 4.90 -9.46
CA GLY A 132 -10.12 5.06 -10.40
C GLY A 132 -11.42 5.44 -9.69
N SER A 133 -12.56 5.13 -10.31
CA SER A 133 -13.90 5.31 -9.77
C SER A 133 -14.59 3.96 -9.68
N THR A 134 -15.03 3.58 -8.48
CA THR A 134 -15.76 2.31 -8.26
C THR A 134 -17.15 2.31 -8.90
N GLU A 135 -17.72 3.50 -9.14
CA GLU A 135 -19.00 3.70 -9.84
C GLU A 135 -18.84 3.60 -11.36
N LEU A 136 -17.84 4.29 -11.93
CA LEU A 136 -17.60 4.29 -13.38
C LEU A 136 -16.85 3.03 -13.85
N MET A 137 -16.17 2.34 -12.93
CA MET A 137 -15.21 1.27 -13.21
C MET A 137 -14.13 1.70 -14.22
N SER A 138 -13.74 2.97 -14.14
CA SER A 138 -12.73 3.59 -14.99
C SER A 138 -12.05 4.72 -14.26
N TYR A 139 -11.02 5.29 -14.88
CA TYR A 139 -10.39 6.53 -14.42
C TYR A 139 -10.79 7.75 -15.26
N ASP A 140 -11.87 7.65 -16.05
CA ASP A 140 -12.36 8.72 -16.94
C ASP A 140 -13.25 9.73 -16.20
N PHE A 141 -12.66 10.45 -15.26
CA PHE A 141 -13.32 11.53 -14.51
C PHE A 141 -12.57 12.86 -14.63
N GLY A 142 -11.88 13.05 -15.76
CA GLY A 142 -11.07 14.22 -16.07
C GLY A 142 -9.62 14.12 -15.63
N VAL A 143 -8.89 15.23 -15.75
CA VAL A 143 -7.48 15.31 -15.36
C VAL A 143 -7.36 15.10 -13.85
N SER A 144 -6.55 14.13 -13.43
CA SER A 144 -6.39 13.79 -12.02
C SER A 144 -4.98 13.34 -11.69
N ALA A 145 -4.63 13.49 -10.42
CA ALA A 145 -3.44 12.93 -9.83
C ALA A 145 -3.72 12.46 -8.40
N GLY A 146 -2.92 11.51 -7.93
CA GLY A 146 -2.95 11.15 -6.52
C GLY A 146 -1.78 10.30 -6.07
N THR A 147 -1.63 10.22 -4.75
CA THR A 147 -0.65 9.36 -4.10
C THR A 147 -1.31 8.38 -3.13
N ALA A 148 -0.76 7.17 -3.05
CA ALA A 148 -1.07 6.18 -2.04
C ALA A 148 0.22 5.83 -1.30
N THR A 149 0.28 6.10 0.01
CA THR A 149 1.48 5.95 0.83
C THR A 149 1.27 4.87 1.89
N SER A 150 2.16 3.89 1.95
CA SER A 150 2.08 2.81 2.93
C SER A 150 2.37 3.29 4.36
N PRO A 151 1.98 2.50 5.39
CA PRO A 151 2.58 2.58 6.71
C PRO A 151 4.10 2.43 6.66
N ALA A 152 4.75 2.88 7.72
CA ALA A 152 6.19 2.70 7.86
C ALA A 152 6.50 1.24 8.22
N PHE A 153 7.53 0.67 7.61
CA PHE A 153 8.06 -0.65 7.96
C PHE A 153 9.58 -0.58 7.99
N THR A 154 10.23 -1.48 8.73
CA THR A 154 11.69 -1.45 8.89
C THR A 154 12.31 -2.74 8.39
N LEU A 155 13.33 -2.61 7.54
CA LEU A 155 14.12 -3.76 7.10
C LEU A 155 15.22 -4.06 8.11
N PHE A 156 15.46 -5.34 8.37
CA PHE A 156 16.64 -5.78 9.11
C PHE A 156 17.93 -5.32 8.41
N SER A 157 18.96 -4.99 9.18
CA SER A 157 20.27 -4.66 8.63
C SER A 157 20.90 -5.88 7.94
N ASN A 158 21.68 -5.65 6.87
CA ASN A 158 22.45 -6.69 6.17
C ASN A 158 21.62 -7.86 5.64
N VAL A 159 20.41 -7.58 5.13
CA VAL A 159 19.55 -8.61 4.51
C VAL A 159 19.32 -8.33 3.02
N ASN A 160 19.05 -9.39 2.28
CA ASN A 160 18.39 -9.29 0.99
C ASN A 160 16.88 -9.16 1.21
N ALA A 161 16.26 -8.19 0.54
CA ALA A 161 14.83 -7.93 0.64
C ALA A 161 14.22 -7.66 -0.75
N GLN A 162 13.01 -8.15 -0.96
CA GLN A 162 12.24 -7.93 -2.20
C GLN A 162 10.83 -7.48 -1.86
N LEU A 163 10.38 -6.44 -2.54
CA LEU A 163 8.97 -6.11 -2.65
C LEU A 163 8.36 -6.87 -3.83
N LYS A 164 7.21 -7.49 -3.59
CA LYS A 164 6.39 -8.14 -4.61
C LYS A 164 4.97 -7.60 -4.53
N TRP A 165 4.30 -7.48 -5.67
CA TRP A 165 2.87 -7.19 -5.71
C TRP A 165 2.24 -7.66 -7.02
N ALA A 166 0.93 -7.89 -6.98
CA ALA A 166 0.10 -8.07 -8.16
C ALA A 166 -0.43 -6.70 -8.62
N MET A 167 -0.44 -6.46 -9.92
CA MET A 167 -0.95 -5.24 -10.53
C MET A 167 -1.78 -5.53 -11.77
N LEU A 168 -2.97 -4.93 -11.82
CA LEU A 168 -3.77 -4.77 -13.03
C LEU A 168 -3.59 -3.33 -13.52
N LEU A 169 -3.22 -3.18 -14.78
CA LEU A 169 -2.96 -1.88 -15.38
C LEU A 169 -3.72 -1.77 -16.70
N GLU A 170 -4.78 -0.97 -16.71
CA GLU A 170 -5.58 -0.66 -17.90
C GLU A 170 -5.61 0.85 -18.11
N VAL A 171 -4.47 1.38 -18.55
CA VAL A 171 -4.27 2.81 -18.84
C VAL A 171 -3.69 3.02 -20.24
N GLU A 172 -3.55 4.26 -20.71
CA GLU A 172 -2.86 4.54 -21.98
C GLU A 172 -1.41 4.03 -21.93
N SER A 173 -0.99 3.30 -22.97
CA SER A 173 0.37 2.72 -23.04
C SER A 173 1.48 3.75 -23.32
N ASN A 174 1.11 4.94 -23.77
CA ASN A 174 2.06 6.03 -24.00
C ASN A 174 2.70 6.45 -22.67
N ILE A 175 4.03 6.46 -22.63
CA ILE A 175 4.80 6.76 -21.43
C ILE A 175 4.71 8.23 -20.98
N ASN A 176 4.19 9.13 -21.83
CA ASN A 176 4.05 10.54 -21.52
C ASN A 176 2.74 10.87 -20.76
N PHE A 177 1.77 9.97 -20.78
CA PHE A 177 0.46 10.08 -20.14
C PHE A 177 0.28 8.93 -19.14
N ASP A 178 -0.71 9.03 -18.26
CA ASP A 178 -1.01 8.02 -17.22
C ASP A 178 0.24 7.52 -16.50
N LYS A 179 1.02 8.48 -16.00
CA LYS A 179 2.31 8.22 -15.38
C LYS A 179 2.07 7.56 -14.04
N LEU A 180 2.39 6.28 -13.96
CA LEU A 180 2.44 5.53 -12.71
C LEU A 180 3.89 5.32 -12.28
N ALA A 181 4.20 5.62 -11.02
CA ALA A 181 5.50 5.39 -10.42
C ALA A 181 5.34 4.89 -8.98
N MET A 182 6.30 4.09 -8.53
CA MET A 182 6.45 3.66 -7.15
C MET A 182 7.78 4.16 -6.62
N TYR A 183 7.73 4.84 -5.48
CA TYR A 183 8.86 5.42 -4.78
C TYR A 183 9.10 4.73 -3.44
N VAL A 184 10.36 4.64 -3.05
CA VAL A 184 10.78 4.29 -1.68
C VAL A 184 11.15 5.58 -0.97
N ILE A 185 10.54 5.83 0.18
CA ILE A 185 10.78 6.98 1.05
C ILE A 185 11.51 6.51 2.30
N TYR A 186 12.64 7.15 2.64
CA TYR A 186 13.48 6.82 3.80
C TYR A 186 14.33 8.03 4.17
N ASP A 187 14.63 8.27 5.45
CA ASP A 187 15.56 9.32 5.91
C ASP A 187 15.45 10.67 5.14
N ASP A 188 14.23 11.19 4.95
CA ASP A 188 13.90 12.39 4.15
C ASP A 188 14.19 12.32 2.63
N ASN A 189 14.67 11.18 2.13
CA ASN A 189 14.88 10.88 0.72
C ASN A 189 13.65 10.20 0.11
N LYS A 190 13.53 10.34 -1.22
CA LYS A 190 12.51 9.68 -2.04
C LYS A 190 13.13 9.23 -3.36
N LEU A 191 13.29 7.92 -3.53
CA LEU A 191 13.89 7.33 -4.73
C LEU A 191 12.89 6.58 -5.57
N LEU A 192 12.99 6.72 -6.89
CA LEU A 192 12.16 5.99 -7.85
C LEU A 192 12.61 4.52 -7.89
N ALA A 193 11.72 3.62 -7.47
CA ALA A 193 12.02 2.19 -7.41
C ALA A 193 11.35 1.40 -8.55
N TRP A 194 10.22 1.88 -9.07
CA TRP A 194 9.59 1.29 -10.25
C TRP A 194 8.72 2.34 -10.98
N LYS A 195 8.50 2.16 -12.28
CA LYS A 195 7.55 2.97 -13.07
C LYS A 195 6.87 2.16 -14.15
N LYS A 196 5.72 2.66 -14.62
CA LYS A 196 4.97 2.11 -15.74
C LYS A 196 5.89 1.77 -16.93
N PRO A 197 5.87 0.52 -17.44
CA PRO A 197 6.59 0.16 -18.65
C PRO A 197 5.89 0.70 -19.91
N SER A 198 6.62 0.83 -21.02
CA SER A 198 6.04 1.20 -22.32
C SER A 198 5.12 0.13 -22.91
N THR A 199 5.26 -1.12 -22.46
CA THR A 199 4.43 -2.24 -22.87
C THR A 199 3.68 -2.72 -21.65
N ILE A 200 2.36 -2.59 -21.68
CA ILE A 200 1.48 -3.02 -20.61
C ILE A 200 1.04 -4.45 -20.90
N THR A 201 1.21 -5.34 -19.92
CA THR A 201 0.71 -6.71 -19.99
C THR A 201 -0.79 -6.71 -19.66
N PRO A 202 -1.65 -7.30 -20.52
CA PRO A 202 -3.07 -7.43 -20.21
C PRO A 202 -3.31 -8.30 -18.98
N GLY A 203 -4.26 -7.89 -18.13
CA GLY A 203 -4.63 -8.62 -16.92
C GLY A 203 -3.65 -8.43 -15.76
N TRP A 204 -3.85 -9.21 -14.70
CA TRP A 204 -3.00 -9.17 -13.52
C TRP A 204 -1.58 -9.67 -13.83
N SER A 205 -0.59 -8.90 -13.38
CA SER A 205 0.83 -9.21 -13.51
C SER A 205 1.55 -9.05 -12.18
N ASN A 206 2.56 -9.88 -11.95
CA ASN A 206 3.37 -9.79 -10.73
C ASN A 206 4.62 -8.96 -11.00
N ILE A 207 4.87 -7.98 -10.14
CA ILE A 207 6.05 -7.11 -10.19
C ILE A 207 6.93 -7.44 -8.99
N THR A 208 8.25 -7.30 -9.17
CA THR A 208 9.23 -7.49 -8.11
C THR A 208 10.28 -6.37 -8.16
N VAL A 209 10.60 -5.81 -7.00
CA VAL A 209 11.61 -4.77 -6.82
C VAL A 209 12.56 -5.22 -5.71
N ASN A 210 13.85 -5.10 -5.95
CA ASN A 210 14.86 -5.39 -4.93
C ASN A 210 15.01 -4.17 -4.01
N LEU A 211 14.84 -4.38 -2.71
CA LEU A 211 14.95 -3.34 -1.67
C LEU A 211 16.19 -3.51 -0.78
N SER A 212 17.11 -4.39 -1.15
CA SER A 212 18.30 -4.72 -0.35
C SER A 212 19.19 -3.50 -0.06
N ALA A 213 19.14 -2.47 -0.92
CA ALA A 213 19.85 -1.22 -0.69
C ALA A 213 19.39 -0.42 0.54
N PHE A 214 18.22 -0.75 1.05
CA PHE A 214 17.61 -0.08 2.19
C PHE A 214 17.63 -0.94 3.46
N ALA A 215 18.40 -2.04 3.48
CA ALA A 215 18.54 -2.89 4.65
C ALA A 215 19.01 -2.07 5.88
N GLY A 216 18.28 -2.18 6.99
CA GLY A 216 18.53 -1.42 8.23
C GLY A 216 17.86 -0.05 8.30
N LYS A 217 17.04 0.32 7.31
CA LYS A 217 16.29 1.58 7.29
C LYS A 217 14.79 1.34 7.53
N THR A 218 14.12 2.38 8.03
CA THR A 218 12.66 2.48 8.06
C THR A 218 12.17 3.13 6.78
N LEU A 219 11.22 2.50 6.10
CA LEU A 219 10.75 2.85 4.77
C LEU A 219 9.25 3.11 4.76
N ARG A 220 8.82 3.91 3.79
CA ARG A 220 7.45 3.91 3.25
C ARG A 220 7.52 3.68 1.75
N LEU A 221 6.50 3.04 1.20
CA LEU A 221 6.28 2.95 -0.24
C LEU A 221 5.24 4.00 -0.64
N GLN A 222 5.42 4.60 -1.81
CA GLN A 222 4.42 5.53 -2.35
C GLN A 222 4.18 5.26 -3.82
N PHE A 223 2.94 4.89 -4.15
CA PHE A 223 2.46 4.97 -5.53
C PHE A 223 2.04 6.39 -5.86
N VAL A 224 2.41 6.86 -7.04
CA VAL A 224 2.02 8.15 -7.60
C VAL A 224 1.45 7.91 -8.98
N PHE A 225 0.24 8.41 -9.22
CA PHE A 225 -0.40 8.35 -10.53
C PHE A 225 -0.82 9.75 -10.99
N GLU A 226 -0.53 10.08 -12.25
CA GLU A 226 -0.90 11.34 -12.88
C GLU A 226 -1.41 11.07 -14.30
N THR A 227 -2.66 11.43 -14.62
CA THR A 227 -3.21 11.22 -15.97
C THR A 227 -2.55 12.10 -17.01
N ILE A 228 -2.05 13.28 -16.60
CA ILE A 228 -1.47 14.35 -17.44
C ILE A 228 -2.49 15.06 -18.33
N ASP A 229 -3.42 14.33 -18.94
CA ASP A 229 -4.59 14.89 -19.62
C ASP A 229 -5.88 14.10 -19.33
N ASP A 230 -6.96 14.40 -20.06
CA ASP A 230 -8.29 13.79 -19.94
C ASP A 230 -8.62 12.85 -21.11
N LYS A 231 -7.61 12.31 -21.80
CA LYS A 231 -7.79 11.49 -23.00
C LYS A 231 -7.31 10.07 -22.76
N GLY A 232 -8.06 9.12 -23.32
CA GLY A 232 -7.68 7.70 -23.21
C GLY A 232 -8.04 7.07 -21.86
N ASN A 233 -8.81 7.76 -21.03
CA ASN A 233 -9.03 7.37 -19.63
C ASN A 233 -10.13 6.31 -19.40
N ASN A 234 -10.68 5.73 -20.48
CA ASN A 234 -11.79 4.77 -20.43
C ASN A 234 -11.43 3.39 -19.87
N GLY A 235 -10.15 3.09 -19.67
CA GLY A 235 -9.72 1.81 -19.10
C GLY A 235 -10.03 1.72 -17.61
N PHE A 236 -9.88 0.54 -17.02
CA PHE A 236 -10.16 0.31 -15.61
C PHE A 236 -9.31 1.19 -14.68
N GLY A 237 -8.10 1.58 -15.07
CA GLY A 237 -7.17 2.35 -14.23
C GLY A 237 -6.06 1.47 -13.65
N VAL A 238 -5.73 1.69 -12.38
CA VAL A 238 -4.64 0.96 -11.69
C VAL A 238 -5.20 0.19 -10.52
N ALA A 239 -4.93 -1.11 -10.45
CA ALA A 239 -5.27 -1.94 -9.30
C ALA A 239 -4.01 -2.63 -8.78
N VAL A 240 -3.85 -2.68 -7.46
CA VAL A 240 -2.72 -3.27 -6.74
C VAL A 240 -3.25 -4.19 -5.65
N ASP A 241 -2.66 -5.37 -5.52
CA ASP A 241 -3.05 -6.35 -4.52
C ASP A 241 -1.85 -7.27 -4.19
N ASN A 242 -1.97 -8.11 -3.16
CA ASN A 242 -0.97 -9.08 -2.72
C ASN A 242 0.44 -8.46 -2.59
N MET A 243 0.51 -7.30 -1.94
CA MET A 243 1.80 -6.68 -1.68
C MET A 243 2.50 -7.43 -0.54
N GLU A 244 3.75 -7.80 -0.73
CA GLU A 244 4.55 -8.47 0.29
C GLU A 244 6.00 -8.01 0.22
N ILE A 245 6.58 -7.70 1.38
CA ILE A 245 8.01 -7.52 1.56
C ILE A 245 8.57 -8.81 2.13
N VAL A 246 9.40 -9.51 1.35
CA VAL A 246 10.09 -10.71 1.79
C VAL A 246 11.57 -10.47 2.02
N SER A 247 12.14 -11.10 3.04
CA SER A 247 13.56 -11.07 3.34
C SER A 247 14.14 -12.48 3.43
N THR A 248 15.40 -12.65 3.09
CA THR A 248 16.13 -13.90 3.31
C THR A 248 16.84 -13.95 4.67
N CYS A 249 16.75 -12.88 5.48
CA CYS A 249 17.46 -12.76 6.76
C CYS A 249 18.99 -12.94 6.67
N ALA A 250 19.52 -12.73 5.47
CA ALA A 250 20.93 -12.86 5.14
C ALA A 250 21.22 -11.94 3.94
N PRO A 251 22.45 -11.44 3.79
CA PRO A 251 22.80 -10.58 2.67
C PRO A 251 22.80 -11.37 1.36
N LEU A 252 22.51 -10.71 0.25
CA LEU A 252 22.58 -11.31 -1.08
C LEU A 252 24.03 -11.71 -1.38
N THR A 253 24.25 -12.95 -1.83
CA THR A 253 25.56 -13.43 -2.26
C THR A 253 25.83 -13.05 -3.72
N CYS A 254 27.08 -12.74 -4.05
CA CYS A 254 27.48 -12.39 -5.42
C CYS A 254 28.83 -12.99 -5.80
N GLY A 255 29.02 -13.23 -7.09
CA GLY A 255 30.34 -13.48 -7.68
C GLY A 255 30.94 -12.23 -8.34
N LYS A 256 30.10 -11.29 -8.76
CA LYS A 256 30.47 -10.05 -9.46
C LYS A 256 29.45 -8.95 -9.18
N ALA A 257 29.82 -7.69 -9.42
CA ALA A 257 28.97 -6.53 -9.12
C ALA A 257 27.60 -6.57 -9.83
N ILE A 258 27.52 -7.09 -11.07
CA ILE A 258 26.25 -7.19 -11.79
C ILE A 258 25.23 -8.11 -11.10
N ASP A 259 25.68 -9.03 -10.24
CA ASP A 259 24.77 -9.90 -9.48
C ASP A 259 24.03 -9.13 -8.38
N CYS A 260 24.46 -7.89 -8.08
CA CYS A 260 23.90 -7.05 -7.03
C CYS A 260 22.94 -5.99 -7.55
N VAL A 261 22.85 -5.75 -8.85
CA VAL A 261 22.03 -4.64 -9.40
C VAL A 261 20.58 -4.74 -8.94
N ASP A 262 20.09 -3.68 -8.33
CA ASP A 262 18.71 -3.59 -7.81
C ASP A 262 17.76 -2.81 -8.74
N LEU A 263 18.31 -2.16 -9.77
CA LEU A 263 17.61 -1.32 -10.76
C LEU A 263 16.99 -0.04 -10.20
N ILE A 264 17.31 0.32 -8.95
CA ILE A 264 16.91 1.59 -8.35
C ILE A 264 17.95 2.63 -8.73
N THR A 265 17.49 3.77 -9.23
CA THR A 265 18.43 4.81 -9.64
C THR A 265 19.03 5.46 -8.40
N GLU A 266 20.31 5.80 -8.46
CA GLU A 266 21.08 6.48 -7.40
C GLU A 266 21.55 5.58 -6.23
N THR A 267 21.18 4.30 -6.20
CA THR A 267 21.85 3.33 -5.34
C THR A 267 23.21 2.92 -5.93
N PHE A 268 24.14 2.52 -5.05
CA PHE A 268 25.45 2.01 -5.45
C PHE A 268 25.61 0.56 -4.99
N GLU A 269 25.91 -0.34 -5.92
CA GLU A 269 26.03 -1.77 -5.64
C GLU A 269 27.45 -2.28 -5.92
N THR A 270 28.04 -2.94 -4.94
CA THR A 270 29.36 -3.57 -5.08
C THR A 270 29.31 -5.01 -4.59
N CYS A 271 30.13 -5.87 -5.22
CA CYS A 271 30.36 -7.21 -4.73
C CYS A 271 31.68 -7.27 -3.97
N MET A 272 31.64 -7.36 -2.64
CA MET A 272 32.85 -7.47 -1.81
C MET A 272 32.76 -8.69 -0.90
N GLY A 273 33.80 -9.52 -0.88
CA GLY A 273 33.84 -10.73 -0.05
C GLY A 273 32.74 -11.75 -0.37
N GLY A 274 32.25 -11.78 -1.62
CA GLY A 274 31.17 -12.67 -2.06
C GLY A 274 29.77 -12.23 -1.64
N LYS A 275 29.61 -11.00 -1.17
CA LYS A 275 28.34 -10.42 -0.71
C LYS A 275 28.07 -9.09 -1.40
N CYS A 276 26.82 -8.87 -1.74
CA CYS A 276 26.36 -7.58 -2.21
C CYS A 276 26.37 -6.58 -1.07
N ILE A 277 27.00 -5.44 -1.33
CA ILE A 277 27.02 -4.29 -0.45
C ILE A 277 26.40 -3.16 -1.23
N TYR A 278 25.36 -2.61 -0.63
CA TYR A 278 24.58 -1.53 -1.18
C TYR A 278 24.81 -0.26 -0.39
N THR A 279 24.76 0.88 -1.07
CA THR A 279 24.69 2.19 -0.43
C THR A 279 23.57 2.98 -1.10
N ALA A 280 22.54 3.30 -0.33
CA ALA A 280 21.56 4.30 -0.72
C ALA A 280 22.12 5.70 -0.35
N PRO A 281 21.84 6.74 -1.14
CA PRO A 281 22.29 8.11 -0.88
C PRO A 281 21.77 8.65 0.46
#